data_AF-A0A497I9X4-F1
#
_entry.id   AF-A0A497I9X4-F1
#
_cell.length_a   1.000
_cell.length_b   1.000
_cell.length_c   1.000
_cell.angle_alpha   90.00
_cell.angle_beta   90.00
_cell.angle_gamma   90.00
#
_symmetry.space_group_name_H-M   'P 1'
#
loop_
_entity.id
_entity.type
_entity.pdbx_description
1 polymer ?
#
loop_
_entity_poly.entity_id
_entity_poly.type
_entity_poly.pdbx_seq_one_letter_code
_entity_poly.pdbx_strand_id
1 'polypeptide(L)'
;MKFSDIRPKLMLTFASFVLLPLLFSSNVFGVPGIPHQFYGYVYIDDLAAEDGTLIEAKIDGKVVASTTTLAGRYGYAPHLFFITDPDGNRAGKQIDFYVNGVFVTSYTFENGASTRLDLYATSEGETQTCSDGTPYGECSTTKPKYCDNGALVDKCGLCGCPEGEVCGSDGSCYVPTPPTGGAIGTQETNVSEENLTEGGSETCVENWSCTEWSECSPEGIQTRECIDLNSCGTEFNKPEEVRNCIPSVSYYYCGDGICSENENCNSCPEDCGTCELNISEGTNVSEEAMCGNGVCEPNENCSSCPVDCKCLGGYECRNGKCILAQSPQVTGFLVFPGNQMTIVGAIVALIAILILAVLLWKKYKILRI
;
A
#
# COMPACT_ATOMS: atom_id res chain seq x y z
N MET A 1 -56.01 -30.24 -35.78
CA MET A 1 -55.36 -31.18 -34.83
C MET A 1 -55.76 -30.76 -33.42
N LYS A 2 -56.39 -31.67 -32.66
CA LYS A 2 -56.77 -31.43 -31.26
C LYS A 2 -55.49 -31.34 -30.41
N PHE A 3 -55.43 -30.37 -29.50
CA PHE A 3 -54.32 -30.16 -28.56
C PHE A 3 -54.13 -31.28 -27.52
N SER A 4 -54.85 -32.40 -27.64
CA SER A 4 -54.95 -33.47 -26.65
C SER A 4 -53.92 -34.60 -26.82
N ASP A 5 -52.97 -34.50 -27.76
CA ASP A 5 -51.99 -35.57 -28.06
C ASP A 5 -50.53 -35.13 -27.90
N ILE A 6 -50.27 -34.12 -27.06
CA ILE A 6 -48.90 -33.79 -26.66
C ILE A 6 -48.42 -34.87 -25.68
N ARG A 7 -47.65 -35.84 -26.20
CA ARG A 7 -47.09 -36.97 -25.45
C ARG A 7 -46.39 -36.46 -24.17
N PRO A 8 -46.60 -37.07 -22.99
CA PRO A 8 -46.02 -36.61 -21.72
C PRO A 8 -44.48 -36.56 -21.72
N LYS A 9 -43.82 -37.30 -22.63
CA LYS A 9 -42.37 -37.22 -22.85
C LYS A 9 -41.89 -35.89 -23.43
N LEU A 10 -42.72 -35.18 -24.21
CA LEU A 10 -42.35 -33.91 -24.83
C LEU A 10 -42.42 -32.74 -23.83
N MET A 11 -43.37 -32.78 -22.90
CA MET A 11 -43.46 -31.80 -21.80
C MET A 11 -42.34 -31.98 -20.77
N LEU A 12 -41.94 -33.21 -20.46
CA LEU A 12 -40.85 -33.47 -19.51
C LEU A 12 -39.49 -32.99 -20.05
N THR A 13 -39.25 -33.14 -21.37
CA THR A 13 -38.04 -32.61 -22.02
C THR A 13 -38.03 -31.09 -22.13
N PHE A 14 -39.19 -30.45 -22.32
CA PHE A 14 -39.28 -28.98 -22.36
C PHE A 14 -39.07 -28.37 -20.97
N ALA A 15 -39.64 -28.98 -19.93
CA ALA A 15 -39.42 -28.56 -18.54
C ALA A 15 -37.94 -28.68 -18.13
N SER A 16 -37.26 -29.75 -18.57
CA SER A 16 -35.82 -29.93 -18.33
C SER A 16 -34.95 -28.89 -19.05
N PHE A 17 -35.34 -28.42 -20.24
CA PHE A 17 -34.57 -27.40 -20.97
C PHE A 17 -34.78 -25.98 -20.43
N VAL A 18 -35.90 -25.71 -19.75
CA VAL A 18 -36.22 -24.40 -19.15
C VAL A 18 -35.74 -24.30 -17.70
N LEU A 19 -35.71 -25.39 -16.92
CA LEU A 19 -35.21 -25.40 -15.53
C LEU A 19 -33.68 -25.56 -15.41
N LEU A 20 -33.01 -26.18 -16.38
CA LEU A 20 -31.55 -26.35 -16.34
C LEU A 20 -30.74 -25.03 -16.34
N PRO A 21 -31.11 -23.97 -17.09
CA PRO A 21 -30.41 -22.67 -17.00
C PRO A 21 -30.67 -21.91 -15.69
N LEU A 22 -31.76 -22.19 -14.96
CA LEU A 22 -32.06 -21.57 -13.65
C LEU A 22 -31.21 -22.12 -12.49
N LEU A 23 -30.51 -23.24 -12.71
CA LEU A 23 -29.57 -23.83 -11.75
C LEU A 23 -28.11 -23.37 -11.97
N PHE A 24 -27.84 -22.61 -13.04
CA PHE A 24 -26.56 -21.95 -13.21
C PHE A 24 -26.61 -20.58 -12.53
N SER A 25 -26.38 -20.57 -11.20
CA SER A 25 -26.00 -19.35 -10.50
C SER A 25 -24.76 -18.79 -11.19
N SER A 26 -24.90 -17.68 -11.91
CA SER A 26 -23.78 -16.95 -12.46
C SER A 26 -22.90 -16.51 -11.31
N ASN A 27 -21.73 -17.15 -11.16
CA ASN A 27 -20.68 -16.64 -10.29
C ASN A 27 -20.27 -15.28 -10.87
N VAL A 28 -20.69 -14.21 -10.21
CA VAL A 28 -20.19 -12.87 -10.48
C VAL A 28 -18.78 -12.84 -9.90
N PHE A 29 -17.77 -13.05 -10.73
CA PHE A 29 -16.40 -12.77 -10.34
C PHE A 29 -16.23 -11.26 -10.33
N GLY A 30 -15.93 -10.69 -9.17
CA GLY A 30 -15.47 -9.30 -9.08
C GLY A 30 -14.22 -9.12 -9.93
N VAL A 31 -14.12 -7.99 -10.63
CA VAL A 31 -12.88 -7.64 -11.35
C VAL A 31 -11.82 -7.37 -10.28
N PRO A 32 -10.66 -8.06 -10.31
CA PRO A 32 -9.59 -7.79 -9.35
C PRO A 32 -9.18 -6.31 -9.41
N GLY A 33 -9.09 -5.68 -8.25
CA GLY A 33 -8.60 -4.32 -8.10
C GLY A 33 -7.10 -4.23 -8.31
N ILE A 34 -6.62 -3.02 -8.63
CA ILE A 34 -5.19 -2.75 -8.83
C ILE A 34 -4.49 -2.79 -7.46
N PRO A 35 -3.36 -3.50 -7.31
CA PRO A 35 -2.59 -3.53 -6.06
C PRO A 35 -2.07 -2.16 -5.62
N HIS A 36 -1.75 -2.04 -4.33
CA HIS A 36 -1.05 -0.90 -3.74
C HIS A 36 0.37 -1.34 -3.32
N GLN A 37 1.41 -0.65 -3.79
CA GLN A 37 2.79 -0.89 -3.37
C GLN A 37 3.16 -0.10 -2.11
N PHE A 38 3.88 -0.73 -1.18
CA PHE A 38 4.50 -0.06 -0.04
C PHE A 38 5.99 -0.30 -0.02
N TYR A 39 6.77 0.70 0.39
CA TYR A 39 8.21 0.60 0.55
C TYR A 39 8.73 1.62 1.58
N GLY A 40 9.89 1.38 2.16
CA GLY A 40 10.47 2.34 3.13
C GLY A 40 11.58 1.73 3.98
N TYR A 41 11.96 2.46 5.02
CA TYR A 41 12.91 2.03 6.04
C TYR A 41 12.18 1.44 7.25
N VAL A 42 12.84 0.54 7.97
CA VAL A 42 12.34 -0.04 9.22
C VAL A 42 13.35 0.22 10.32
N TYR A 43 12.87 0.74 11.45
CA TYR A 43 13.65 1.03 12.64
C TYR A 43 13.12 0.22 13.82
N ILE A 44 14.01 -0.33 14.63
CA ILE A 44 13.72 -0.97 15.91
C ILE A 44 14.57 -0.26 16.96
N ASP A 45 13.94 0.41 17.93
CA ASP A 45 14.60 1.25 18.94
C ASP A 45 15.57 2.27 18.31
N ASP A 46 15.09 2.98 17.29
CA ASP A 46 15.83 3.97 16.49
C ASP A 46 17.05 3.44 15.72
N LEU A 47 17.30 2.13 15.75
CA LEU A 47 18.32 1.46 14.95
C LEU A 47 17.70 0.85 13.70
N ALA A 48 18.43 0.87 12.58
CA ALA A 48 17.98 0.21 11.36
C ALA A 48 17.74 -1.29 11.62
N ALA A 49 16.56 -1.78 11.25
CA ALA A 49 16.19 -3.17 11.50
C ALA A 49 17.12 -4.14 10.77
N GLU A 50 17.48 -5.23 11.47
CA GLU A 50 18.33 -6.30 10.92
C GLU A 50 17.70 -6.96 9.70
N ASP A 51 18.53 -7.55 8.84
CA ASP A 51 18.08 -8.31 7.67
C ASP A 51 17.18 -9.49 8.07
N GLY A 52 16.09 -9.68 7.32
CA GLY A 52 15.14 -10.74 7.62
C GLY A 52 14.08 -10.39 8.68
N THR A 53 14.09 -9.16 9.23
CA THR A 53 13.00 -8.66 10.08
C THR A 53 11.68 -8.77 9.33
N LEU A 54 10.64 -9.34 9.97
CA LEU A 54 9.36 -9.64 9.33
C LEU A 54 8.44 -8.42 9.34
N ILE A 55 7.91 -8.04 8.17
CA ILE A 55 6.83 -7.06 8.01
C ILE A 55 5.56 -7.79 7.59
N GLU A 56 4.47 -7.57 8.30
CA GLU A 56 3.14 -8.05 7.93
C GLU A 56 2.17 -6.89 7.72
N ALA A 57 1.37 -6.96 6.66
CA ALA A 57 0.22 -6.09 6.46
C ALA A 57 -1.06 -6.90 6.68
N LYS A 58 -1.95 -6.39 7.54
CA LYS A 58 -3.23 -7.02 7.88
C LYS A 58 -4.38 -6.12 7.48
N ILE A 59 -5.47 -6.72 7.01
CA ILE A 59 -6.75 -6.04 6.78
C ILE A 59 -7.80 -6.89 7.49
N ASP A 60 -8.65 -6.27 8.30
CA ASP A 60 -9.66 -6.97 9.11
C ASP A 60 -9.03 -8.08 9.99
N GLY A 61 -7.82 -7.84 10.52
CA GLY A 61 -7.05 -8.77 11.36
C GLY A 61 -6.40 -9.94 10.61
N LYS A 62 -6.59 -10.06 9.29
CA LYS A 62 -6.01 -11.14 8.47
C LYS A 62 -4.77 -10.65 7.72
N VAL A 63 -3.68 -11.41 7.78
CA VAL A 63 -2.48 -11.15 6.97
C VAL A 63 -2.83 -11.24 5.49
N VAL A 64 -2.63 -10.13 4.78
CA VAL A 64 -2.89 -10.01 3.34
C VAL A 64 -1.62 -9.94 2.50
N ALA A 65 -0.50 -9.53 3.10
CA ALA A 65 0.83 -9.55 2.51
C ALA A 65 1.89 -9.59 3.62
N SER A 66 3.06 -10.17 3.33
CA SER A 66 4.23 -10.12 4.20
C SER A 66 5.52 -9.97 3.38
N THR A 67 6.55 -9.35 3.96
CA THR A 67 7.90 -9.25 3.38
C THR A 67 8.94 -9.22 4.50
N THR A 68 10.23 -9.13 4.14
CA THR A 68 11.32 -8.97 5.10
C THR A 68 12.20 -7.78 4.73
N THR A 69 12.91 -7.25 5.72
CA THR A 69 13.93 -6.21 5.51
C THR A 69 15.19 -6.75 4.83
N LEU A 70 15.86 -5.87 4.09
CA LEU A 70 17.24 -6.01 3.60
C LEU A 70 17.94 -4.65 3.70
N ALA A 71 19.05 -4.59 4.43
CA ALA A 71 19.76 -3.37 4.81
C ALA A 71 18.81 -2.30 5.38
N GLY A 72 17.97 -2.69 6.35
CA GLY A 72 17.01 -1.80 7.01
C GLY A 72 15.85 -1.31 6.14
N ARG A 73 15.67 -1.86 4.93
CA ARG A 73 14.65 -1.42 3.97
C ARG A 73 13.69 -2.55 3.59
N TYR A 74 12.44 -2.21 3.27
CA TYR A 74 11.45 -3.16 2.75
C TYR A 74 10.75 -2.61 1.49
N GLY A 75 10.22 -3.50 0.66
CA GLY A 75 9.45 -3.12 -0.53
C GLY A 75 10.26 -2.62 -1.74
N TYR A 76 11.59 -2.72 -1.68
CA TYR A 76 12.51 -2.43 -2.78
C TYR A 76 12.84 -3.68 -3.60
N ALA A 77 13.30 -3.49 -4.84
CA ALA A 77 13.79 -4.60 -5.65
C ALA A 77 14.93 -5.34 -4.92
N PRO A 78 14.96 -6.68 -4.95
CA PRO A 78 14.10 -7.58 -5.72
C PRO A 78 12.76 -7.95 -5.05
N HIS A 79 12.53 -7.55 -3.79
CA HIS A 79 11.36 -7.91 -2.98
C HIS A 79 10.36 -6.76 -2.86
N LEU A 80 9.74 -6.41 -4.00
CA LEU A 80 8.65 -5.43 -4.03
C LEU A 80 7.48 -5.90 -3.16
N PHE A 81 6.92 -4.98 -2.37
CA PHE A 81 5.87 -5.31 -1.42
C PHE A 81 4.53 -4.72 -1.87
N PHE A 82 3.64 -5.60 -2.33
CA PHE A 82 2.31 -5.23 -2.82
C PHE A 82 1.22 -5.82 -1.95
N ILE A 83 0.22 -4.99 -1.66
CA ILE A 83 -1.05 -5.43 -1.11
C ILE A 83 -2.03 -5.55 -2.28
N THR A 84 -2.47 -6.77 -2.56
CA THR A 84 -3.35 -7.08 -3.69
C THR A 84 -4.80 -6.74 -3.36
N ASP A 85 -5.67 -6.66 -4.36
CA ASP A 85 -7.12 -6.49 -4.18
C ASP A 85 -7.89 -7.53 -5.01
N PRO A 86 -7.86 -8.81 -4.62
CA PRO A 86 -8.37 -9.89 -5.47
C PRO A 86 -9.87 -9.78 -5.77
N ASP A 87 -10.65 -9.19 -4.86
CA ASP A 87 -12.10 -9.08 -4.95
C ASP A 87 -12.57 -7.68 -5.40
N GLY A 88 -11.64 -6.73 -5.59
CA GLY A 88 -11.96 -5.35 -5.97
C GLY A 88 -12.71 -4.58 -4.87
N ASN A 89 -12.47 -4.92 -3.60
CA ASN A 89 -13.25 -4.43 -2.46
C ASN A 89 -12.39 -3.89 -1.31
N ARG A 90 -11.09 -3.66 -1.54
CA ARG A 90 -10.18 -3.15 -0.50
C ARG A 90 -10.02 -1.64 -0.51
N ALA A 91 -10.44 -0.94 -1.56
CA ALA A 91 -10.44 0.53 -1.62
C ALA A 91 -11.03 1.16 -0.35
N GLY A 92 -10.25 2.02 0.32
CA GLY A 92 -10.65 2.72 1.54
C GLY A 92 -10.58 1.92 2.84
N LYS A 93 -10.20 0.63 2.80
CA LYS A 93 -9.97 -0.15 4.02
C LYS A 93 -8.67 0.24 4.70
N GLN A 94 -8.62 0.09 6.02
CA GLN A 94 -7.38 0.23 6.78
C GLN A 94 -6.49 -1.01 6.63
N ILE A 95 -5.20 -0.74 6.49
CA ILE A 95 -4.12 -1.71 6.43
C ILE A 95 -3.28 -1.51 7.68
N ASP A 96 -3.24 -2.51 8.55
CA ASP A 96 -2.45 -2.47 9.77
C ASP A 96 -1.08 -3.12 9.51
N PHE A 97 0.00 -2.38 9.76
CA PHE A 97 1.37 -2.83 9.58
C PHE A 97 1.96 -3.30 10.90
N TYR A 98 2.67 -4.43 10.83
CA TYR A 98 3.33 -5.06 11.97
C TYR A 98 4.79 -5.33 11.64
N VAL A 99 5.67 -5.12 12.61
CA VAL A 99 7.10 -5.48 12.55
C VAL A 99 7.37 -6.52 13.63
N ASN A 100 7.83 -7.71 13.24
CA ASN A 100 7.99 -8.87 14.14
C ASN A 100 6.75 -9.17 15.01
N GLY A 101 5.56 -8.90 14.46
CA GLY A 101 4.28 -9.13 15.16
C GLY A 101 3.83 -7.99 16.08
N VAL A 102 4.61 -6.92 16.23
CA VAL A 102 4.24 -5.69 16.96
C VAL A 102 3.53 -4.75 16.00
N PHE A 103 2.35 -4.25 16.38
CA PHE A 103 1.63 -3.23 15.59
C PHE A 103 2.44 -1.93 15.57
N VAL A 104 2.59 -1.34 14.38
CA VAL A 104 3.36 -0.10 14.18
C VAL A 104 2.46 1.05 13.76
N THR A 105 1.66 0.86 12.72
CA THR A 105 0.86 1.95 12.14
C THR A 105 -0.23 1.40 11.20
N SER A 106 -1.19 2.24 10.83
CA SER A 106 -2.24 1.90 9.86
C SER A 106 -2.23 2.86 8.66
N TYR A 107 -2.60 2.35 7.49
CA TYR A 107 -2.69 3.13 6.25
C TYR A 107 -3.95 2.82 5.45
N THR A 108 -4.50 3.80 4.73
CA THR A 108 -5.70 3.60 3.90
C THR A 108 -5.35 3.00 2.55
N PHE A 109 -5.99 1.89 2.17
CA PHE A 109 -5.73 1.23 0.90
C PHE A 109 -6.29 2.02 -0.29
N GLU A 110 -5.40 2.32 -1.25
CA GLU A 110 -5.72 2.99 -2.53
C GLU A 110 -5.23 2.15 -3.71
N ASN A 111 -6.14 1.81 -4.63
CA ASN A 111 -5.78 1.01 -5.80
C ASN A 111 -4.78 1.73 -6.71
N GLY A 112 -3.66 1.07 -7.04
CA GLY A 112 -2.64 1.57 -7.96
C GLY A 112 -1.66 2.57 -7.36
N ALA A 113 -1.79 2.90 -6.07
CA ALA A 113 -0.86 3.76 -5.38
C ALA A 113 0.50 3.06 -5.13
N SER A 114 1.54 3.88 -4.99
CA SER A 114 2.86 3.47 -4.51
C SER A 114 3.27 4.44 -3.41
N THR A 115 3.38 3.92 -2.20
CA THR A 115 3.51 4.73 -0.99
C THR A 115 4.81 4.41 -0.27
N ARG A 116 5.59 5.46 -0.01
CA ARG A 116 6.69 5.38 0.95
C ARG A 116 6.12 5.44 2.36
N LEU A 117 6.43 4.44 3.18
CA LEU A 117 6.00 4.34 4.57
C LEU A 117 7.17 3.80 5.40
N ASP A 118 7.80 4.66 6.19
CA ASP A 118 8.86 4.26 7.11
C ASP A 118 8.23 3.71 8.41
N LEU A 119 8.72 2.57 8.92
CA LEU A 119 8.13 1.84 10.04
C LEU A 119 9.03 1.93 11.28
N TYR A 120 8.45 2.23 12.44
CA TYR A 120 9.15 2.40 13.70
C TYR A 120 8.58 1.44 14.76
N ALA A 121 9.37 0.47 15.17
CA ALA A 121 9.04 -0.51 16.19
C ALA A 121 9.96 -0.38 17.40
N THR A 122 9.56 -0.98 18.52
CA THR A 122 10.36 -1.05 19.75
C THR A 122 10.56 -2.52 20.12
N SER A 123 11.75 -2.90 20.61
CA SER A 123 12.07 -4.31 20.90
C SER A 123 11.33 -4.86 22.12
N GLU A 124 10.83 -3.98 22.97
CA GLU A 124 9.84 -4.33 23.98
C GLU A 124 8.47 -4.27 23.33
N GLY A 125 7.78 -5.41 23.25
CA GLY A 125 6.39 -5.52 22.85
C GLY A 125 5.43 -4.87 23.85
N GLU A 126 5.76 -3.67 24.31
CA GLU A 126 4.81 -2.78 24.93
C GLU A 126 3.91 -2.25 23.83
N THR A 127 2.61 -2.41 24.00
CA THR A 127 1.61 -1.73 23.19
C THR A 127 2.00 -0.26 23.12
N GLN A 128 2.43 0.20 21.95
CA GLN A 128 2.79 1.59 21.74
C GLN A 128 1.54 2.42 22.05
N THR A 129 1.64 3.27 23.06
CA THR A 129 0.52 4.01 23.61
C THR A 129 0.85 5.50 23.63
N CYS A 130 -0.18 6.32 23.43
CA CYS A 130 -0.07 7.76 23.62
C CYS A 130 0.14 8.12 25.09
N SER A 131 0.34 9.41 25.37
CA SER A 131 0.54 9.93 26.72
C SER A 131 -0.53 9.55 27.75
N ASP A 132 -1.73 9.17 27.31
CA ASP A 132 -2.85 8.73 28.15
C ASP A 132 -3.02 7.20 28.23
N GLY A 133 -2.08 6.42 27.68
CA GLY A 133 -2.14 4.96 27.63
C GLY A 133 -3.06 4.41 26.53
N THR A 134 -3.59 5.25 25.64
CA THR A 134 -4.39 4.78 24.48
C THR A 134 -3.46 4.12 23.47
N PRO A 135 -3.72 2.87 23.03
CA PRO A 135 -2.92 2.24 21.99
C PRO A 135 -2.93 3.02 20.68
N TYR A 136 -1.84 2.99 19.93
CA TYR A 136 -1.78 3.60 18.61
C TYR A 136 -2.91 3.06 17.73
N GLY A 137 -3.55 3.93 16.96
CA GLY A 137 -4.68 3.56 16.10
C GLY A 137 -6.02 3.46 16.82
N GLU A 138 -6.06 3.61 18.15
CA GLU A 138 -7.28 3.52 18.95
C GLU A 138 -7.78 4.91 19.40
N CYS A 139 -9.08 4.97 19.69
CA CYS A 139 -9.71 6.15 20.27
C CYS A 139 -9.48 6.19 21.78
N SER A 140 -9.06 7.36 22.27
CA SER A 140 -8.95 7.60 23.70
C SER A 140 -10.32 7.61 24.36
N THR A 141 -10.33 7.29 25.65
CA THR A 141 -11.50 7.55 26.51
C THR A 141 -11.83 9.04 26.61
N THR A 142 -10.83 9.91 26.37
CA THR A 142 -11.00 11.36 26.28
C THR A 142 -11.39 11.72 24.85
N LYS A 143 -12.68 11.83 24.58
CA LYS A 143 -13.15 12.26 23.24
C LYS A 143 -12.79 13.73 22.97
N PRO A 144 -12.47 14.10 21.71
CA PRO A 144 -12.44 13.26 20.50
C PRO A 144 -11.04 12.69 20.17
N LYS A 145 -10.20 12.46 21.18
CA LYS A 145 -8.79 12.14 20.96
C LYS A 145 -8.61 10.76 20.33
N TYR A 146 -7.76 10.73 19.31
CA TYR A 146 -7.29 9.54 18.61
C TYR A 146 -5.78 9.46 18.77
N CYS A 147 -5.26 8.28 19.07
CA CYS A 147 -3.83 8.08 19.22
C CYS A 147 -3.16 7.84 17.86
N ASP A 148 -2.51 8.87 17.32
CA ASP A 148 -1.81 8.86 16.04
C ASP A 148 -0.30 8.85 16.26
N ASN A 149 0.32 7.67 16.17
CA ASN A 149 1.77 7.48 16.30
C ASN A 149 2.41 8.21 17.49
N GLY A 150 1.78 8.13 18.68
CA GLY A 150 2.28 8.72 19.92
C GLY A 150 1.68 10.08 20.28
N ALA A 151 0.96 10.72 19.36
CA ALA A 151 0.26 11.98 19.60
C ALA A 151 -1.26 11.80 19.70
N LEU A 152 -1.88 12.40 20.71
CA LEU A 152 -3.34 12.47 20.82
C LEU A 152 -3.86 13.65 19.99
N VAL A 153 -4.48 13.34 18.87
CA VAL A 153 -5.05 14.31 17.92
C VAL A 153 -6.58 14.29 17.96
N ASP A 154 -7.24 15.41 17.68
CA ASP A 154 -8.70 15.46 17.62
C ASP A 154 -9.21 14.84 16.30
N LYS A 155 -9.93 13.71 16.39
CA LYS A 155 -10.57 13.04 15.24
C LYS A 155 -11.98 12.58 15.59
N CYS A 156 -12.89 13.54 15.81
CA CYS A 156 -14.29 13.26 16.17
C CYS A 156 -15.05 12.46 15.11
N GLY A 157 -14.64 12.53 13.83
CA GLY A 157 -15.25 11.73 12.77
C GLY A 157 -15.06 10.22 12.97
N LEU A 158 -14.00 9.84 13.69
CA LEU A 158 -13.69 8.46 14.04
C LEU A 158 -14.09 8.14 15.49
N CYS A 159 -13.71 8.99 16.44
CA CYS A 159 -13.85 8.73 17.88
C CYS A 159 -15.14 9.27 18.51
N GLY A 160 -15.92 10.03 17.73
CA GLY A 160 -17.13 10.69 18.19
C GLY A 160 -16.87 11.83 19.17
N CYS A 161 -17.95 12.49 19.59
CA CYS A 161 -17.91 13.59 20.55
C CYS A 161 -18.42 13.21 21.94
N PRO A 162 -18.07 13.99 22.98
CA PRO A 162 -18.75 14.00 24.27
C PRO A 162 -20.27 14.23 24.13
N GLU A 163 -21.02 13.88 25.17
CA GLU A 163 -22.48 14.03 25.16
C GLU A 163 -22.89 15.49 24.99
N GLY A 164 -23.74 15.77 23.99
CA GLY A 164 -24.24 17.13 23.71
C GLY A 164 -23.40 17.94 22.72
N GLU A 165 -22.26 17.41 22.26
CA GLU A 165 -21.41 18.05 21.26
C GLU A 165 -21.56 17.40 19.87
N VAL A 166 -21.27 18.18 18.84
CA VAL A 166 -21.27 17.75 17.44
C VAL A 166 -19.88 17.86 16.85
N CYS A 167 -19.59 16.98 15.90
CA CYS A 167 -18.28 16.88 15.26
C CYS A 167 -18.11 17.96 14.18
N GLY A 168 -17.05 18.75 14.29
CA GLY A 168 -16.60 19.73 13.32
C GLY A 168 -15.88 19.10 12.13
N SER A 169 -15.80 19.86 11.04
CA SER A 169 -15.07 19.44 9.83
C SER A 169 -13.55 19.34 10.05
N ASP A 170 -13.05 19.99 11.08
CA ASP A 170 -11.66 20.00 11.55
C ASP A 170 -11.33 18.82 12.48
N GLY A 171 -12.30 17.97 12.82
CA GLY A 171 -12.10 16.85 13.72
C GLY A 171 -12.27 17.19 15.20
N SER A 172 -12.59 18.44 15.56
CA SER A 172 -12.88 18.88 16.93
C SER A 172 -14.37 18.75 17.28
N CYS A 173 -14.70 18.79 18.57
CA CYS A 173 -16.07 18.77 19.04
C CYS A 173 -16.50 20.15 19.53
N TYR A 174 -17.73 20.55 19.21
CA TYR A 174 -18.30 21.82 19.64
C TYR A 174 -19.75 21.67 20.10
N VAL A 175 -20.18 22.52 21.02
CA VAL A 175 -21.58 22.57 21.46
C VAL A 175 -22.38 23.36 20.45
N PRO A 176 -23.45 22.80 19.84
CA PRO A 176 -24.32 23.55 18.96
C PRO A 176 -25.07 24.59 19.81
N THR A 177 -24.78 25.88 19.59
CA THR A 177 -25.50 26.95 20.30
C THR A 177 -26.99 26.89 19.96
N PRO A 178 -27.88 26.97 20.97
CA PRO A 178 -29.32 27.00 20.71
C PRO A 178 -29.65 28.18 19.79
N PRO A 179 -30.53 28.01 18.78
CA PRO A 179 -30.98 29.14 17.98
C PRO A 179 -31.72 30.12 18.90
N THR A 180 -31.07 31.23 19.23
CA THR A 180 -31.72 32.37 19.88
C THR A 180 -32.81 32.86 18.91
N GLY A 181 -34.06 32.51 19.24
CA GLY A 181 -35.22 32.84 18.43
C GLY A 181 -35.29 34.33 18.14
N GLY A 182 -35.22 34.68 16.86
CA GLY A 182 -35.54 36.00 16.38
C GLY A 182 -37.01 36.33 16.66
N ALA A 183 -37.23 37.40 17.43
CA ALA A 183 -38.51 38.07 17.52
C ALA A 183 -38.41 39.38 16.71
N ILE A 184 -39.22 39.44 15.65
CA ILE A 184 -39.56 40.66 14.91
C ILE A 184 -40.46 41.52 15.81
N GLY A 185 -40.09 42.79 16.02
CA GLY A 185 -40.89 43.78 16.72
C GLY A 185 -40.35 45.19 16.49
N THR A 186 -41.10 45.98 15.72
CA THR A 186 -40.87 47.38 15.34
C THR A 186 -41.04 48.35 16.51
N GLN A 187 -40.14 49.34 16.66
CA GLN A 187 -40.39 50.80 16.55
C GLN A 187 -39.26 51.62 17.18
N GLU A 188 -38.93 52.72 16.49
CA GLU A 188 -38.02 53.80 16.90
C GLU A 188 -38.54 54.58 18.11
N THR A 189 -37.64 54.96 19.03
CA THR A 189 -37.60 56.31 19.63
C THR A 189 -36.24 56.58 20.29
N ASN A 190 -35.63 57.71 19.93
CA ASN A 190 -34.42 58.29 20.53
C ASN A 190 -34.64 58.77 21.97
N VAL A 191 -33.71 58.49 22.89
CA VAL A 191 -33.32 59.37 24.01
C VAL A 191 -31.82 59.19 24.30
N SER A 192 -31.16 60.32 24.54
CA SER A 192 -29.73 60.59 24.74
C SER A 192 -29.08 60.00 26.00
N GLU A 193 -27.80 59.69 25.86
CA GLU A 193 -26.67 59.66 26.82
C GLU A 193 -26.98 59.67 28.34
N GLU A 194 -26.61 58.59 29.04
CA GLU A 194 -25.48 58.55 30.00
C GLU A 194 -25.35 57.15 30.68
N ASN A 195 -24.09 56.70 30.81
CA ASN A 195 -23.53 55.79 31.83
C ASN A 195 -23.55 54.25 31.67
N LEU A 196 -22.42 53.74 31.13
CA LEU A 196 -21.56 52.63 31.62
C LEU A 196 -22.17 51.54 32.52
N THR A 197 -22.24 50.31 31.99
CA THR A 197 -21.20 49.28 32.22
C THR A 197 -21.36 48.18 31.19
N GLU A 198 -20.42 48.19 30.26
CA GLU A 198 -20.21 47.22 29.20
C GLU A 198 -19.55 45.97 29.80
N GLY A 199 -20.11 44.82 29.46
CA GLY A 199 -19.59 43.50 29.81
C GLY A 199 -19.92 42.52 28.70
N GLY A 200 -19.79 42.98 27.45
CA GLY A 200 -19.60 42.08 26.34
C GLY A 200 -18.31 41.33 26.61
N SER A 201 -18.41 40.03 26.90
CA SER A 201 -17.27 39.14 26.80
C SER A 201 -16.93 39.05 25.32
N GLU A 202 -16.27 40.08 24.80
CA GLU A 202 -15.55 39.99 23.55
C GLU A 202 -14.48 38.92 23.75
N THR A 203 -14.80 37.70 23.33
CA THR A 203 -13.81 36.64 23.19
C THR A 203 -12.74 37.19 22.26
N CYS A 204 -11.54 37.44 22.79
CA CYS A 204 -10.44 37.93 22.00
C CYS A 204 -10.08 36.84 20.99
N VAL A 205 -10.35 37.12 19.70
CA VAL A 205 -9.97 36.22 18.61
C VAL A 205 -8.52 36.51 18.27
N GLU A 206 -7.65 35.53 18.51
CA GLU A 206 -6.23 35.65 18.21
C GLU A 206 -6.01 35.94 16.72
N ASN A 207 -5.11 36.88 16.43
CA ASN A 207 -4.74 37.23 15.07
C ASN A 207 -3.21 37.21 14.95
N TRP A 208 -2.70 36.10 14.44
CA TRP A 208 -1.26 35.84 14.40
C TRP A 208 -0.63 36.34 13.10
N SER A 209 0.43 37.12 13.23
CA SER A 209 1.34 37.47 12.14
C SER A 209 2.69 36.83 12.40
N CYS A 210 3.12 35.94 11.52
CA CYS A 210 4.40 35.24 11.64
C CYS A 210 5.44 35.79 10.68
N THR A 211 6.72 35.68 11.06
CA THR A 211 7.84 35.88 10.14
C THR A 211 7.89 34.77 9.10
N GLU A 212 8.66 34.98 8.04
CA GLU A 212 9.10 33.88 7.18
C GLU A 212 9.87 32.85 8.01
N TRP A 213 9.87 31.61 7.53
CA TRP A 213 10.69 30.55 8.12
C TRP A 213 12.18 30.89 8.00
N SER A 214 12.95 30.57 9.03
CA SER A 214 14.41 30.64 9.00
C SER A 214 14.97 29.76 7.89
N GLU A 215 16.24 29.94 7.57
CA GLU A 215 16.97 28.90 6.84
C GLU A 215 16.96 27.58 7.64
N CYS A 216 17.05 26.46 6.92
CA CYS A 216 17.06 25.16 7.56
C CYS A 216 18.39 24.93 8.30
N SER A 217 18.31 24.67 9.60
CA SER A 217 19.48 24.44 10.44
C SER A 217 20.17 23.11 10.07
N PRO A 218 21.46 22.93 10.41
CA PRO A 218 22.16 21.65 10.24
C PRO A 218 21.51 20.48 10.98
N GLU A 219 20.70 20.76 12.01
CA GLU A 219 19.94 19.77 12.78
C GLU A 219 18.60 19.41 12.12
N GLY A 220 18.30 19.96 10.94
CA GLY A 220 17.08 19.68 10.19
C GLY A 220 15.86 20.44 10.70
N ILE A 221 16.06 21.60 11.34
CA ILE A 221 14.99 22.38 11.97
C ILE A 221 14.94 23.81 11.40
N GLN A 222 13.72 24.27 11.08
CA GLN A 222 13.42 25.68 10.81
C GLN A 222 12.59 26.27 11.95
N THR A 223 12.84 27.54 12.24
CA THR A 223 12.05 28.30 13.22
C THR A 223 11.45 29.55 12.60
N ARG A 224 10.36 30.05 13.18
CA ARG A 224 9.79 31.37 12.87
C ARG A 224 9.19 31.96 14.14
N GLU A 225 8.98 33.27 14.15
CA GLU A 225 8.35 33.96 15.27
C GLU A 225 6.94 34.41 14.88
N CYS A 226 5.95 34.17 15.74
CA CYS A 226 4.57 34.59 15.56
C CYS A 226 4.17 35.57 16.67
N ILE A 227 3.59 36.72 16.27
CA ILE A 227 3.13 37.77 17.18
C ILE A 227 1.60 37.86 17.12
N ASP A 228 0.95 37.86 18.27
CA ASP A 228 -0.48 38.11 18.39
C ASP A 228 -0.78 39.62 18.29
N LEU A 229 -1.35 40.02 17.16
CA LEU A 229 -1.69 41.41 16.86
C LEU A 229 -2.80 41.95 17.76
N ASN A 230 -3.63 41.06 18.31
CA ASN A 230 -4.74 41.44 19.19
C ASN A 230 -4.36 41.36 20.67
N SER A 231 -3.14 40.90 21.00
CA SER A 231 -2.63 40.81 22.38
C SER A 231 -3.59 40.11 23.34
N CYS A 232 -4.25 39.05 22.86
CA CYS A 232 -5.20 38.25 23.60
C CYS A 232 -4.56 37.49 24.77
N GLY A 233 -3.27 37.15 24.66
CA GLY A 233 -2.52 36.45 25.71
C GLY A 233 -2.86 34.96 25.85
N THR A 234 -3.65 34.43 24.91
CA THR A 234 -3.94 33.01 24.74
C THR A 234 -3.12 32.44 23.57
N GLU A 235 -2.94 31.12 23.51
CA GLU A 235 -2.20 30.43 22.42
C GLU A 235 -3.04 29.38 21.68
N PHE A 236 -4.37 29.51 21.71
CA PHE A 236 -5.31 28.50 21.22
C PHE A 236 -5.20 28.26 19.70
N ASN A 237 -5.02 29.31 18.92
CA ASN A 237 -4.85 29.27 17.45
C ASN A 237 -3.43 29.66 17.03
N LYS A 238 -2.44 29.58 17.94
CA LYS A 238 -1.07 29.97 17.65
C LYS A 238 -0.46 29.05 16.58
N PRO A 239 0.02 29.57 15.44
CA PRO A 239 0.68 28.75 14.42
C PRO A 239 2.01 28.16 14.91
N GLU A 240 2.40 27.02 14.35
CA GLU A 240 3.67 26.35 14.70
C GLU A 240 4.88 27.26 14.47
N GLU A 241 5.78 27.32 15.44
CA GLU A 241 7.03 28.12 15.39
C GLU A 241 8.27 27.28 15.08
N VAL A 242 8.12 25.94 15.00
CA VAL A 242 9.20 24.99 14.73
C VAL A 242 8.71 23.92 13.76
N ARG A 243 9.52 23.58 12.76
CA ARG A 243 9.23 22.46 11.84
C ARG A 243 10.50 21.75 11.36
N ASN A 244 10.34 20.52 10.89
CA ASN A 244 11.40 19.76 10.23
C ASN A 244 11.65 20.26 8.79
N CYS A 245 12.89 20.19 8.34
CA CYS A 245 13.34 20.62 7.02
C CYS A 245 14.58 19.83 6.57
N ILE A 246 14.94 19.98 5.30
CA ILE A 246 16.18 19.41 4.74
C ILE A 246 17.18 20.55 4.51
N PRO A 247 18.35 20.58 5.20
CA PRO A 247 19.30 21.67 5.07
C PRO A 247 19.95 21.70 3.68
N SER A 248 20.04 22.90 3.09
CA SER A 248 20.64 23.15 1.78
C SER A 248 22.17 23.17 1.81
N VAL A 249 22.77 23.04 2.99
CA VAL A 249 24.22 22.89 3.21
C VAL A 249 24.53 21.56 3.88
N SER A 250 24.27 20.47 3.16
CA SER A 250 24.99 19.21 3.37
C SER A 250 26.23 19.22 2.49
N TYR A 251 27.36 19.60 3.09
CA TYR A 251 28.69 19.49 2.52
C TYR A 251 29.08 18.01 2.42
N TYR A 252 28.69 17.34 1.34
CA TYR A 252 29.34 16.12 0.84
C TYR A 252 29.19 16.17 -0.67
N TYR A 253 30.29 16.46 -1.36
CA TYR A 253 30.25 16.74 -2.79
C TYR A 253 29.95 15.44 -3.51
N CYS A 254 28.77 15.44 -4.11
CA CYS A 254 28.44 14.46 -5.12
C CYS A 254 27.99 15.19 -6.37
N GLY A 255 28.74 15.04 -7.45
CA GLY A 255 28.64 15.76 -8.70
C GLY A 255 29.69 16.87 -8.91
N ASP A 256 30.75 16.97 -8.11
CA ASP A 256 31.85 17.92 -8.37
C ASP A 256 32.99 17.34 -9.22
N GLY A 257 32.94 16.03 -9.49
CA GLY A 257 33.87 15.28 -10.31
C GLY A 257 35.17 14.87 -9.61
N ILE A 258 35.29 15.02 -8.29
CA ILE A 258 36.49 14.67 -7.51
C ILE A 258 36.11 13.76 -6.34
N CYS A 259 36.61 12.53 -6.34
CA CYS A 259 36.47 11.63 -5.19
C CYS A 259 37.42 12.07 -4.04
N SER A 260 36.87 12.74 -3.03
CA SER A 260 37.62 13.23 -1.85
C SER A 260 37.89 12.11 -0.84
N GLU A 261 38.83 12.32 0.11
CA GLU A 261 39.24 11.30 1.10
C GLU A 261 38.09 10.77 1.99
N ASN A 262 36.97 11.50 2.06
CA ASN A 262 35.78 11.14 2.84
C ASN A 262 34.61 10.65 1.96
N GLU A 263 34.83 10.45 0.66
CA GLU A 263 33.83 9.92 -0.28
C GLU A 263 34.21 8.51 -0.71
N ASN A 264 33.21 7.68 -0.90
CA ASN A 264 33.36 6.35 -1.45
C ASN A 264 32.16 5.99 -2.32
N CYS A 265 32.26 4.90 -3.07
CA CYS A 265 31.21 4.47 -4.00
C CYS A 265 29.85 4.13 -3.35
N ASN A 266 29.76 4.04 -2.01
CA ASN A 266 28.49 3.89 -1.27
C ASN A 266 27.88 5.24 -0.83
N SER A 267 28.71 6.26 -0.69
CA SER A 267 28.31 7.59 -0.21
C SER A 267 28.18 8.61 -1.34
N CYS A 268 28.97 8.47 -2.40
CA CYS A 268 28.90 9.28 -3.61
C CYS A 268 29.38 8.51 -4.85
N PRO A 269 28.54 7.68 -5.48
CA PRO A 269 28.89 6.94 -6.68
C PRO A 269 29.04 7.82 -7.95
N GLU A 270 28.49 9.03 -7.97
CA GLU A 270 28.59 9.95 -9.10
C GLU A 270 30.01 10.47 -9.32
N ASP A 271 30.75 10.75 -8.24
CA ASP A 271 32.14 11.24 -8.30
C ASP A 271 33.18 10.13 -8.07
N CYS A 272 32.91 9.16 -7.17
CA CYS A 272 33.80 8.04 -6.88
C CYS A 272 33.56 6.79 -7.75
N GLY A 273 32.54 6.81 -8.62
CA GLY A 273 32.16 5.70 -9.47
C GLY A 273 31.37 4.60 -8.75
N THR A 274 30.90 3.62 -9.52
CA THR A 274 30.20 2.44 -8.98
C THR A 274 31.18 1.51 -8.26
N CYS A 275 30.75 0.84 -7.20
CA CYS A 275 31.50 -0.22 -6.51
C CYS A 275 31.64 -1.50 -7.38
N GLU A 276 31.91 -1.36 -8.67
CA GLU A 276 32.16 -2.47 -9.58
C GLU A 276 33.64 -2.86 -9.51
N LEU A 277 33.86 -4.13 -9.19
CA LEU A 277 35.17 -4.78 -9.22
C LEU A 277 35.70 -4.79 -10.66
N ASN A 278 36.47 -3.76 -11.03
CA ASN A 278 37.27 -3.78 -12.24
C ASN A 278 38.73 -3.46 -11.91
N ILE A 279 39.48 -4.55 -11.89
CA ILE A 279 40.92 -4.71 -12.08
C ILE A 279 41.49 -3.57 -12.94
N SER A 280 42.09 -2.57 -12.32
CA SER A 280 43.05 -1.68 -12.97
C SER A 280 44.37 -1.75 -12.20
N GLU A 281 45.36 -2.29 -12.89
CA GLU A 281 46.80 -2.32 -12.62
C GLU A 281 47.29 -1.87 -11.23
N GLY A 282 47.68 -2.87 -10.43
CA GLY A 282 48.84 -2.73 -9.57
C GLY A 282 48.59 -2.21 -8.16
N THR A 283 47.83 -2.92 -7.33
CA THR A 283 48.10 -2.94 -5.89
C THR A 283 47.73 -4.30 -5.31
N ASN A 284 48.69 -4.94 -4.64
CA ASN A 284 48.52 -6.21 -3.96
C ASN A 284 47.56 -6.05 -2.77
N VAL A 285 46.44 -6.76 -2.79
CA VAL A 285 45.80 -7.25 -1.55
C VAL A 285 45.38 -8.69 -1.82
N SER A 286 46.19 -9.62 -1.31
CA SER A 286 45.83 -11.01 -1.13
C SER A 286 45.09 -11.16 0.19
N GLU A 287 43.79 -11.45 0.11
CA GLU A 287 43.07 -12.34 1.03
C GLU A 287 41.76 -12.78 0.34
N GLU A 288 41.96 -13.70 -0.61
CA GLU A 288 41.12 -14.86 -0.95
C GLU A 288 39.64 -14.63 -1.32
N ALA A 289 39.41 -14.10 -2.53
CA ALA A 289 38.20 -14.43 -3.29
C ALA A 289 38.36 -15.86 -3.84
N MET A 290 37.69 -16.85 -3.25
CA MET A 290 37.87 -18.28 -3.53
C MET A 290 37.12 -18.79 -4.77
N CYS A 291 36.82 -17.93 -5.74
CA CYS A 291 36.18 -18.38 -6.97
C CYS A 291 37.19 -18.92 -8.00
N GLY A 292 36.99 -20.16 -8.43
CA GLY A 292 37.81 -20.93 -9.37
C GLY A 292 38.66 -22.05 -8.74
N ASN A 293 38.41 -22.42 -7.47
CA ASN A 293 39.13 -23.49 -6.76
C ASN A 293 38.49 -24.88 -6.95
N GLY A 294 37.33 -24.96 -7.61
CA GLY A 294 36.59 -26.20 -7.88
C GLY A 294 35.67 -26.68 -6.76
N VAL A 295 35.50 -25.90 -5.68
CA VAL A 295 34.65 -26.20 -4.53
C VAL A 295 33.64 -25.07 -4.36
N CYS A 296 32.35 -25.40 -4.26
CA CYS A 296 31.31 -24.40 -3.96
C CYS A 296 31.17 -24.23 -2.44
N GLU A 297 31.58 -23.08 -1.93
CA GLU A 297 31.60 -22.80 -0.49
C GLU A 297 30.26 -22.25 0.03
N PRO A 298 29.99 -22.27 1.35
CA PRO A 298 28.68 -21.90 1.90
C PRO A 298 28.20 -20.47 1.57
N ASN A 299 29.11 -19.55 1.24
CA ASN A 299 28.81 -18.16 0.87
C ASN A 299 28.89 -17.91 -0.63
N GLU A 300 29.12 -18.95 -1.42
CA GLU A 300 29.20 -18.90 -2.86
C GLU A 300 27.91 -19.40 -3.50
N ASN A 301 27.51 -18.76 -4.59
CA ASN A 301 26.35 -19.14 -5.39
C ASN A 301 26.61 -18.77 -6.85
N CYS A 302 25.68 -19.10 -7.75
CA CYS A 302 25.83 -18.82 -9.17
C CYS A 302 26.09 -17.32 -9.49
N SER A 303 25.63 -16.38 -8.66
CA SER A 303 25.93 -14.95 -8.85
C SER A 303 27.29 -14.52 -8.30
N SER A 304 27.77 -15.11 -7.20
CA SER A 304 29.04 -14.74 -6.58
C SER A 304 30.24 -15.56 -7.09
N CYS A 305 30.03 -16.85 -7.40
CA CYS A 305 31.03 -17.70 -8.02
C CYS A 305 30.41 -18.72 -9.01
N PRO A 306 30.12 -18.31 -10.26
CA PRO A 306 29.55 -19.19 -11.28
C PRO A 306 30.48 -20.33 -11.73
N VAL A 307 31.79 -20.22 -11.46
CA VAL A 307 32.81 -21.18 -11.89
C VAL A 307 32.74 -22.46 -11.05
N ASP A 308 32.55 -22.32 -9.74
CA ASP A 308 32.57 -23.46 -8.80
C ASP A 308 31.16 -23.88 -8.34
N CYS A 309 30.22 -22.93 -8.22
CA CYS A 309 28.86 -23.20 -7.76
C CYS A 309 27.89 -23.50 -8.91
N LYS A 310 27.56 -24.78 -9.07
CA LYS A 310 26.49 -25.25 -9.96
C LYS A 310 25.12 -25.02 -9.33
N CYS A 311 24.15 -24.69 -10.17
CA CYS A 311 22.76 -24.60 -9.76
C CYS A 311 22.17 -25.99 -9.41
N LEU A 312 21.13 -26.00 -8.57
CA LEU A 312 20.40 -27.22 -8.21
C LEU A 312 19.91 -27.98 -9.46
N GLY A 313 19.77 -29.30 -9.35
CA GLY A 313 19.52 -30.20 -10.49
C GLY A 313 18.41 -29.72 -11.44
N GLY A 314 18.74 -29.58 -12.72
CA GLY A 314 17.85 -29.07 -13.77
C GLY A 314 18.09 -27.60 -14.17
N TYR A 315 19.00 -26.90 -13.52
CA TYR A 315 19.35 -25.51 -13.81
C TYR A 315 20.83 -25.37 -14.21
N GLU A 316 21.12 -24.43 -15.12
CA GLU A 316 22.47 -24.00 -15.50
C GLU A 316 22.72 -22.56 -15.05
N CYS A 317 23.97 -22.25 -14.70
CA CYS A 317 24.35 -20.91 -14.32
C CYS A 317 24.70 -20.10 -15.58
N ARG A 318 23.93 -19.04 -15.87
CA ARG A 318 24.19 -18.14 -17.00
C ARG A 318 24.01 -16.70 -16.54
N ASN A 319 25.03 -15.87 -16.76
CA ASN A 319 25.07 -14.46 -16.34
C ASN A 319 24.69 -14.26 -14.87
N GLY A 320 25.27 -15.07 -13.97
CA GLY A 320 25.04 -14.95 -12.54
C GLY A 320 23.67 -15.42 -12.05
N LYS A 321 22.85 -16.06 -12.91
CA LYS A 321 21.50 -16.52 -12.54
C LYS A 321 21.30 -17.99 -12.91
N CYS A 322 20.66 -18.73 -12.00
CA CYS A 322 20.24 -20.10 -12.26
C CYS A 322 19.02 -20.10 -13.17
N ILE A 323 19.19 -20.57 -14.40
CA ILE A 323 18.11 -20.71 -15.39
C ILE A 323 17.88 -22.19 -15.69
N LEU A 324 16.65 -22.59 -16.03
CA LEU A 324 16.36 -23.98 -16.39
C LEU A 324 17.24 -24.40 -17.58
N ALA A 325 18.01 -25.48 -17.38
CA ALA A 325 18.80 -26.08 -18.44
C ALA A 325 17.82 -26.61 -19.48
N GLN A 326 17.66 -25.88 -20.59
CA GLN A 326 16.75 -26.26 -21.65
C GLN A 326 17.21 -27.62 -22.19
N SER A 327 16.37 -28.65 -22.00
CA SER A 327 16.59 -29.93 -22.67
C SER A 327 16.72 -29.69 -24.18
N PRO A 328 17.61 -30.41 -24.89
CA PRO A 328 17.73 -30.27 -26.34
C PRO A 328 16.34 -30.41 -26.96
N GLN A 329 15.95 -29.39 -27.72
CA GLN A 329 14.64 -29.25 -28.34
C GLN A 329 14.30 -30.53 -29.09
N VAL A 330 13.38 -31.34 -28.55
CA VAL A 330 12.70 -32.36 -29.32
C VAL A 330 11.80 -31.61 -30.28
N THR A 331 12.28 -31.45 -31.51
CA THR A 331 11.51 -30.88 -32.62
C THR A 331 10.26 -31.71 -32.81
N GLY A 332 9.10 -31.13 -32.51
CA GLY A 332 7.81 -31.65 -32.97
C GLY A 332 6.72 -31.68 -31.92
N PHE A 333 6.30 -30.53 -31.42
CA PHE A 333 4.92 -30.39 -30.94
C PHE A 333 4.41 -28.99 -31.22
N LEU A 334 3.48 -28.87 -32.16
CA LEU A 334 2.79 -27.61 -32.48
C LEU A 334 1.84 -27.28 -31.34
N VAL A 335 2.23 -26.37 -30.46
CA VAL A 335 1.33 -25.74 -29.50
C VAL A 335 0.62 -24.60 -30.23
N PHE A 336 -0.67 -24.79 -30.52
CA PHE A 336 -1.53 -23.71 -31.00
C PHE A 336 -2.02 -22.87 -29.82
N PRO A 337 -1.92 -21.53 -29.86
CA PRO A 337 -2.38 -20.67 -28.78
C PRO A 337 -3.90 -20.76 -28.61
N GLY A 338 -4.34 -20.73 -27.35
CA GLY A 338 -5.71 -20.93 -26.92
C GLY A 338 -6.67 -19.89 -27.50
N ASN A 339 -7.33 -20.27 -28.60
CA ASN A 339 -8.69 -19.83 -28.99
C ASN A 339 -9.31 -20.64 -30.14
N GLN A 340 -8.70 -21.75 -30.57
CA GLN A 340 -9.16 -22.56 -31.72
C GLN A 340 -10.01 -23.79 -31.34
N MET A 341 -10.17 -24.09 -30.03
CA MET A 341 -10.90 -25.30 -29.59
C MET A 341 -12.41 -25.25 -29.91
N THR A 342 -12.98 -24.08 -30.14
CA THR A 342 -14.40 -23.95 -30.52
C THR A 342 -14.66 -24.24 -32.00
N ILE A 343 -13.71 -23.93 -32.89
CA ILE A 343 -13.87 -24.10 -34.34
C ILE A 343 -13.65 -25.57 -34.74
N VAL A 344 -12.61 -26.22 -34.21
CA VAL A 344 -12.35 -27.65 -34.48
C VAL A 344 -13.48 -28.50 -33.88
N GLY A 345 -13.96 -28.17 -32.67
CA GLY A 345 -15.12 -28.81 -32.06
C GLY A 345 -16.39 -28.66 -32.90
N ALA A 346 -16.66 -27.47 -33.44
CA ALA A 346 -17.81 -27.22 -34.32
C ALA A 346 -17.72 -27.99 -35.65
N ILE A 347 -16.54 -28.07 -36.25
CA ILE A 347 -16.32 -28.83 -37.50
C ILE A 347 -16.53 -30.33 -37.26
N VAL A 348 -15.99 -30.89 -36.17
CA VAL A 348 -16.20 -32.30 -35.81
C VAL A 348 -17.67 -32.60 -35.54
N ALA A 349 -18.38 -31.70 -34.86
CA ALA A 349 -19.82 -31.82 -34.62
C ALA A 349 -20.64 -31.79 -35.91
N LEU A 350 -20.33 -30.89 -36.85
CA LEU A 350 -21.01 -30.80 -38.15
C LEU A 350 -20.78 -32.05 -39.01
N ILE A 351 -19.55 -32.59 -39.01
CA ILE A 351 -19.23 -33.83 -39.71
C ILE A 351 -20.02 -35.02 -39.11
N ALA A 352 -20.10 -35.11 -37.78
CA ALA A 352 -20.87 -36.16 -37.10
C ALA A 352 -22.38 -36.06 -37.43
N ILE A 353 -22.94 -34.85 -37.48
CA ILE A 353 -24.34 -34.60 -37.87
C ILE A 353 -24.59 -35.01 -39.32
N LEU A 354 -23.68 -34.69 -40.25
CA LEU A 354 -23.79 -35.09 -41.65
C LEU A 354 -23.73 -36.62 -41.81
N ILE A 355 -22.83 -37.29 -41.09
CA ILE A 355 -22.74 -38.76 -41.10
C ILE A 355 -24.04 -39.38 -40.59
N LEU A 356 -24.58 -38.88 -39.47
CA LEU A 356 -25.87 -39.35 -38.93
C LEU A 356 -27.02 -39.12 -39.92
N ALA A 357 -27.07 -37.96 -40.58
CA ALA A 357 -28.08 -37.67 -41.60
C ALA A 357 -28.00 -38.64 -42.79
N VAL A 358 -26.79 -38.97 -43.26
CA VAL A 358 -26.58 -39.95 -44.34
C VAL A 358 -26.98 -41.37 -43.91
N LEU A 359 -26.67 -41.77 -42.67
CA LEU A 359 -27.06 -43.07 -42.13
C LEU A 359 -28.58 -43.19 -41.97
N LEU A 360 -29.23 -42.13 -41.48
CA LEU A 360 -30.69 -42.07 -41.39
C LEU A 360 -31.35 -42.08 -42.77
N TRP A 361 -30.78 -41.39 -43.76
CA TRP A 361 -31.27 -41.40 -45.14
C TRP A 361 -31.13 -42.78 -45.78
N LYS A 362 -29.99 -43.47 -45.59
CA LYS A 362 -29.80 -44.86 -46.03
C LYS A 362 -30.82 -45.79 -45.38
N LYS A 363 -31.03 -45.68 -44.07
CA LYS A 363 -32.02 -46.50 -43.34
C LYS A 363 -33.44 -46.24 -43.84
N TYR A 364 -33.80 -44.99 -44.09
CA TYR A 364 -35.10 -44.59 -44.65
C TYR A 364 -35.30 -45.13 -46.09
N LYS A 365 -34.26 -45.10 -46.93
CA LYS A 365 -34.32 -45.63 -48.30
C LYS A 365 -34.51 -47.15 -48.33
N ILE A 366 -33.90 -47.88 -47.39
CA ILE A 366 -34.06 -49.34 -47.26
C ILE A 366 -35.47 -49.72 -46.77
N LEU A 367 -36.09 -48.91 -45.92
CA LEU A 367 -37.46 -49.14 -45.41
C LEU A 367 -38.58 -48.78 -46.41
N ARG A 368 -38.24 -48.23 -47.59
CA ARG A 368 -39.20 -47.79 -48.63
C ARG A 368 -39.21 -48.69 -49.86
N ILE A 369 -38.42 -49.77 -49.85
CA ILE A 369 -38.44 -50.90 -50.80
C ILE A 369 -39.03 -52.06 -50.02
#